data_AF-A0A559RNX9-F1
#
_entry.id   AF-A0A559RNX9-F1
#
_cell.length_a   1.000
_cell.length_b   1.000
_cell.length_c   1.000
_cell.angle_alpha   90.00
_cell.angle_beta   90.00
_cell.angle_gamma   90.00
#
_symmetry.space_group_name_H-M   'P 1'
#
loop_
_entity.id
_entity.type
_entity.pdbx_description
1 polymer ?
#
loop_
_entity_poly.entity_id
_entity_poly.type
_entity_poly.pdbx_seq_one_letter_code
_entity_poly.pdbx_strand_id
1 'polypeptide(L)'
;MKKQIKVGIFALAAMAFTFTSCEKESVDAMEIEEAAVEEVNSSAGRAMVTDQEVLGKITHLGLDAGVVTKGDFHLPDGSVESRIYIGDDLVVTNKQLDAIMEVDGATRQFRTNNLVTGSNRTVDIIGYTGGGFALSSKAQTALQWAVNNYNRISGSALRFNLTFGTNYGNKDMVVYDNSANNPGVSGGVAGFPSNGLPNKFVQIYGLEGLDTNTNEHVITHEIGHSIGFRHSDYYDRASCGSNQNEGTAGVGAIQLPGTPTRDFDSIMQACFGAGEDGEFSSNDVVALQAMY
;
A
#
# COMPACT_ATOMS: atom_id res chain seq x y z
N MET A 1 16.13 -65.43 -66.27
CA MET A 1 14.76 -64.88 -66.31
C MET A 1 14.57 -63.93 -65.12
N LYS A 2 14.13 -62.69 -65.41
CA LYS A 2 13.35 -61.72 -64.60
C LYS A 2 13.43 -61.78 -63.04
N LYS A 3 13.97 -60.72 -62.39
CA LYS A 3 13.27 -59.65 -61.59
C LYS A 3 12.72 -60.18 -60.22
N GLN A 4 12.90 -59.62 -59.01
CA GLN A 4 12.91 -58.24 -58.49
C GLN A 4 13.33 -58.19 -56.98
N ILE A 5 13.83 -57.02 -56.51
CA ILE A 5 13.55 -56.25 -55.24
C ILE A 5 13.66 -56.97 -53.87
N LYS A 6 14.08 -56.39 -52.74
CA LYS A 6 15.00 -55.31 -52.26
C LYS A 6 14.74 -55.22 -50.73
N VAL A 7 15.81 -55.08 -49.91
CA VAL A 7 15.87 -54.44 -48.56
C VAL A 7 15.11 -55.14 -47.42
N GLY A 8 15.63 -55.39 -46.22
CA GLY A 8 16.87 -55.03 -45.53
C GLY A 8 16.54 -54.77 -44.05
N ILE A 9 16.99 -55.62 -43.13
CA ILE A 9 16.96 -55.39 -41.67
C ILE A 9 18.23 -56.02 -41.08
N PHE A 10 19.09 -55.20 -40.48
CA PHE A 10 20.23 -55.65 -39.68
C PHE A 10 19.95 -55.30 -38.23
N ALA A 11 19.91 -56.32 -37.37
CA ALA A 11 19.74 -56.18 -35.93
C ALA A 11 21.05 -56.56 -35.22
N LEU A 12 21.54 -55.59 -34.44
CA LEU A 12 22.06 -55.69 -33.09
C LEU A 12 23.11 -56.76 -32.73
N ALA A 13 24.28 -56.31 -32.28
CA ALA A 13 24.96 -56.92 -31.13
C ALA A 13 25.78 -55.86 -30.39
N ALA A 14 25.59 -55.83 -29.07
CA ALA A 14 26.05 -54.83 -28.13
C ALA A 14 27.55 -54.97 -27.77
N MET A 15 28.18 -53.85 -27.40
CA MET A 15 29.37 -53.84 -26.54
C MET A 15 29.25 -52.69 -25.54
N ALA A 16 29.25 -53.06 -24.26
CA ALA A 16 29.22 -52.14 -23.13
C ALA A 16 30.59 -51.48 -22.94
N PHE A 17 30.61 -50.16 -22.76
CA PHE A 17 31.69 -49.44 -22.10
C PHE A 17 31.09 -48.51 -21.05
N THR A 18 31.44 -48.80 -19.80
CA THR A 18 31.15 -48.00 -18.61
C THR A 18 32.00 -46.74 -18.64
N PHE A 19 31.36 -45.56 -18.64
CA PHE A 19 32.02 -44.30 -18.33
C PHE A 19 31.58 -43.84 -16.95
N THR A 20 32.57 -43.76 -16.05
CA THR A 20 32.52 -43.04 -14.79
C THR A 20 32.61 -41.54 -15.09
N SER A 21 31.70 -40.75 -14.54
CA SER A 21 31.74 -39.29 -14.56
C SER A 21 31.55 -38.78 -13.13
N CYS A 22 32.54 -38.03 -12.65
CA CYS A 22 32.50 -37.32 -11.38
C CYS A 22 31.39 -36.26 -11.39
N GLU A 23 30.60 -36.22 -10.32
CA GLU A 23 29.77 -35.06 -9.97
C GLU A 23 30.66 -33.84 -9.75
N LYS A 24 30.30 -32.74 -10.40
CA LYS A 24 30.69 -31.40 -9.99
C LYS A 24 29.39 -30.68 -9.72
N GLU A 25 29.08 -30.54 -8.44
CA GLU A 25 27.98 -29.78 -7.89
C GLU A 25 28.08 -28.33 -8.40
N SER A 26 27.20 -27.97 -9.33
CA SER A 26 26.91 -26.58 -9.64
C SER A 26 25.75 -26.17 -8.75
N VAL A 27 26.05 -25.25 -7.83
CA VAL A 27 25.05 -24.50 -7.07
C VAL A 27 24.18 -23.79 -8.09
N ASP A 28 23.00 -24.34 -8.34
CA ASP A 28 21.98 -23.68 -9.14
C ASP A 28 21.51 -22.49 -8.32
N ALA A 29 21.70 -21.30 -8.88
CA ALA A 29 21.17 -20.08 -8.31
C ALA A 29 19.64 -20.24 -8.32
N MET A 30 19.08 -20.41 -7.13
CA MET A 30 17.65 -20.35 -6.92
C MET A 30 17.22 -18.93 -7.30
N GLU A 31 16.71 -18.76 -8.52
CA GLU A 31 15.92 -17.59 -8.88
C GLU A 31 14.71 -17.59 -7.95
N ILE A 32 14.78 -16.73 -6.93
CA ILE A 32 13.60 -16.34 -6.17
C ILE A 32 12.83 -15.45 -7.14
N GLU A 33 11.82 -16.01 -7.80
CA GLU A 33 10.72 -15.18 -8.29
C GLU A 33 10.09 -14.55 -7.05
N GLU A 34 10.32 -13.25 -6.85
CA GLU A 34 9.45 -12.42 -6.02
C GLU A 34 8.07 -12.49 -6.67
N ALA A 35 7.22 -13.37 -6.15
CA ALA A 35 5.80 -13.34 -6.45
C ALA A 35 5.25 -12.05 -5.85
N ALA A 36 5.18 -10.99 -6.67
CA ALA A 36 4.34 -9.84 -6.39
C ALA A 36 2.94 -10.37 -6.06
N VAL A 37 2.35 -9.89 -4.97
CA VAL A 37 0.97 -10.23 -4.65
C VAL A 37 0.11 -9.59 -5.75
N GLU A 38 -0.44 -10.40 -6.65
CA GLU A 38 -1.39 -9.90 -7.65
C GLU A 38 -2.64 -9.38 -6.90
N GLU A 39 -2.75 -8.07 -6.74
CA GLU A 39 -4.01 -7.43 -6.39
C GLU A 39 -5.02 -7.67 -7.53
N VAL A 40 -6.02 -8.50 -7.23
CA VAL A 40 -7.21 -8.64 -8.08
C VAL A 40 -8.03 -7.37 -7.94
N ASN A 41 -7.86 -6.46 -8.90
CA ASN A 41 -8.75 -5.33 -9.25
C ASN A 41 -9.70 -4.88 -8.10
N SER A 42 -9.19 -4.01 -7.23
CA SER A 42 -9.80 -3.39 -6.05
C SER A 42 -11.20 -2.75 -6.22
N SER A 43 -11.75 -2.76 -7.44
CA SER A 43 -13.03 -2.17 -7.83
C SER A 43 -14.20 -3.16 -7.81
N ALA A 44 -13.98 -4.44 -7.48
CA ALA A 44 -15.04 -5.44 -7.41
C ALA A 44 -16.15 -5.04 -6.42
N GLY A 45 -17.35 -4.77 -6.94
CA GLY A 45 -18.52 -4.37 -6.14
C GLY A 45 -18.65 -2.86 -5.88
N ARG A 46 -17.72 -2.03 -6.36
CA ARG A 46 -17.80 -0.56 -6.28
C ARG A 46 -18.31 0.03 -7.60
N ALA A 47 -19.08 1.12 -7.53
CA ALA A 47 -19.63 1.79 -8.71
C ALA A 47 -18.69 2.89 -9.21
N MET A 48 -18.49 3.02 -10.52
CA MET A 48 -17.72 4.13 -11.08
C MET A 48 -18.34 5.48 -10.72
N VAL A 49 -17.52 6.44 -10.31
CA VAL A 49 -17.96 7.83 -10.14
C VAL A 49 -18.06 8.47 -11.53
N THR A 50 -19.23 9.03 -11.84
CA THR A 50 -19.50 9.73 -13.11
C THR A 50 -19.81 11.22 -12.93
N ASP A 51 -19.96 11.65 -11.68
CA ASP A 51 -20.21 13.04 -11.30
C ASP A 51 -18.99 13.92 -11.66
N GLN A 52 -19.19 14.82 -12.61
CA GLN A 52 -18.13 15.68 -13.14
C GLN A 52 -17.63 16.70 -12.12
N GLU A 53 -18.46 17.09 -11.13
CA GLU A 53 -18.00 17.99 -10.08
C GLU A 53 -17.01 17.27 -9.15
N VAL A 54 -17.34 16.03 -8.76
CA VAL A 54 -16.47 15.19 -7.93
C VAL A 54 -15.17 14.87 -8.66
N LEU A 55 -15.27 14.42 -9.92
CA LEU A 55 -14.09 14.12 -10.74
C LEU A 55 -13.24 15.38 -10.97
N GLY A 56 -13.87 16.52 -11.26
CA GLY A 56 -13.19 17.80 -11.41
C GLY A 56 -12.43 18.22 -10.15
N LYS A 57 -13.01 18.03 -8.95
CA LYS A 57 -12.31 18.27 -7.67
C LYS A 57 -11.12 17.34 -7.48
N ILE A 58 -11.28 16.04 -7.74
CA ILE A 58 -10.20 15.04 -7.60
C ILE A 58 -9.03 15.38 -8.53
N THR A 59 -9.31 15.68 -9.81
CA THR A 59 -8.30 16.12 -10.77
C THR A 59 -7.67 17.44 -10.33
N HIS A 60 -8.47 18.39 -9.84
CA HIS A 60 -7.96 19.68 -9.37
C HIS A 60 -7.04 19.56 -8.16
N LEU A 61 -7.33 18.64 -7.25
CA LEU A 61 -6.53 18.33 -6.06
C LEU A 61 -5.33 17.40 -6.35
N GLY A 62 -5.10 17.04 -7.62
CA GLY A 62 -4.01 16.16 -8.02
C GLY A 62 -4.10 14.75 -7.44
N LEU A 63 -5.31 14.32 -7.04
CA LEU A 63 -5.58 13.02 -6.41
C LEU A 63 -6.05 11.98 -7.44
N ASP A 64 -5.77 12.12 -8.72
CA ASP A 64 -6.38 11.29 -9.76
C ASP A 64 -5.71 9.91 -9.85
N ALA A 65 -5.75 9.12 -8.76
CA ALA A 65 -5.04 7.85 -8.52
C ALA A 65 -5.38 6.67 -9.44
N GLY A 66 -5.99 6.94 -10.60
CA GLY A 66 -6.56 5.92 -11.47
C GLY A 66 -8.08 5.87 -11.36
N VAL A 67 -8.63 4.69 -11.08
CA VAL A 67 -10.08 4.49 -11.13
C VAL A 67 -10.75 5.13 -9.91
N VAL A 68 -11.62 6.12 -10.16
CA VAL A 68 -12.46 6.70 -9.10
C VAL A 68 -13.77 5.93 -8.99
N THR A 69 -13.98 5.29 -7.85
CA THR A 69 -15.21 4.53 -7.56
C THR A 69 -15.90 5.02 -6.29
N LYS A 70 -17.13 4.58 -6.09
CA LYS A 70 -17.93 4.83 -4.90
C LYS A 70 -18.42 3.49 -4.36
N GLY A 71 -18.27 3.30 -3.07
CA GLY A 71 -18.59 2.04 -2.42
C GLY A 71 -18.89 2.21 -0.94
N ASP A 72 -19.16 1.08 -0.30
CA ASP A 72 -19.41 0.98 1.13
C ASP A 72 -18.10 1.05 1.91
N PHE A 73 -18.11 1.77 3.02
CA PHE A 73 -17.02 1.88 3.99
C PHE A 73 -17.57 1.48 5.35
N HIS A 74 -17.14 0.31 5.83
CA HIS A 74 -17.63 -0.30 7.06
C HIS A 74 -16.86 0.24 8.27
N LEU A 75 -17.55 0.71 9.29
CA LEU A 75 -16.95 1.25 10.51
C LEU A 75 -16.93 0.22 11.64
N PRO A 76 -16.03 0.38 12.65
CA PRO A 76 -15.93 -0.58 13.75
C PRO A 76 -17.19 -0.76 14.61
N ASP A 77 -18.11 0.21 14.61
CA ASP A 77 -19.43 0.09 15.27
C ASP A 77 -20.48 -0.67 14.42
N GLY A 78 -20.09 -1.14 13.25
CA GLY A 78 -20.96 -1.84 12.30
C GLY A 78 -21.78 -0.92 11.40
N SER A 79 -21.68 0.40 11.56
CA SER A 79 -22.28 1.33 10.60
C SER A 79 -21.54 1.29 9.26
N VAL A 80 -22.23 1.69 8.20
CA VAL A 80 -21.69 1.70 6.84
C VAL A 80 -21.93 3.08 6.25
N GLU A 81 -20.87 3.66 5.70
CA GLU A 81 -20.91 4.95 5.00
C GLU A 81 -20.59 4.74 3.52
N SER A 82 -21.22 5.52 2.64
CA SER A 82 -20.77 5.55 1.25
C SER A 82 -19.62 6.53 1.09
N ARG A 83 -18.49 6.07 0.53
CA ARG A 83 -17.29 6.87 0.31
C ARG A 83 -16.78 6.79 -1.12
N ILE A 84 -15.94 7.74 -1.49
CA ILE A 84 -15.25 7.79 -2.78
C ILE A 84 -13.88 7.15 -2.58
N TYR A 85 -13.61 6.12 -3.36
CA TYR A 85 -12.33 5.44 -3.46
C TYR A 85 -11.58 5.98 -4.68
N ILE A 86 -10.30 6.23 -4.49
CA ILE A 86 -9.42 6.88 -5.44
C ILE A 86 -8.21 5.95 -5.58
N GLY A 87 -8.13 5.19 -6.68
CA GLY A 87 -7.15 4.10 -6.74
C GLY A 87 -7.49 2.99 -5.74
N ASP A 88 -6.45 2.33 -5.23
CA ASP A 88 -6.59 1.08 -4.46
C ASP A 88 -6.68 1.31 -2.94
N ASP A 89 -5.98 2.33 -2.43
CA ASP A 89 -5.62 2.57 -1.02
C ASP A 89 -6.02 3.97 -0.50
N LEU A 90 -6.63 4.84 -1.33
CA LEU A 90 -7.15 6.13 -0.90
C LEU A 90 -8.68 6.17 -0.86
N VAL A 91 -9.23 6.66 0.26
CA VAL A 91 -10.67 6.83 0.45
C VAL A 91 -11.02 8.16 1.13
N VAL A 92 -12.04 8.84 0.60
CA VAL A 92 -12.51 10.13 1.11
C VAL A 92 -14.02 10.24 1.14
N THR A 93 -14.54 11.02 2.07
CA THR A 93 -15.91 11.53 2.00
C THR A 93 -15.96 12.81 1.13
N ASN A 94 -17.13 13.16 0.59
CA ASN A 94 -17.30 14.45 -0.11
C ASN A 94 -16.89 15.64 0.76
N LYS A 95 -17.24 15.62 2.06
CA LYS A 95 -16.85 16.67 3.01
C LYS A 95 -15.33 16.77 3.17
N GLN A 96 -14.64 15.63 3.23
CA GLN A 96 -13.17 15.63 3.28
C GLN A 96 -12.60 16.17 1.98
N LEU A 97 -13.13 15.77 0.83
CA LEU A 97 -12.73 16.28 -0.48
C LEU A 97 -12.87 17.81 -0.55
N ASP A 98 -13.99 18.36 -0.08
CA ASP A 98 -14.23 19.81 -0.01
C ASP A 98 -13.30 20.53 0.98
N ALA A 99 -12.78 19.82 1.99
CA ALA A 99 -11.92 20.36 3.03
C ALA A 99 -10.42 20.19 2.73
N ILE A 100 -10.06 19.63 1.57
CA ILE A 100 -8.67 19.60 1.11
C ILE A 100 -8.33 20.96 0.52
N MET A 101 -7.37 21.66 1.13
CA MET A 101 -6.99 23.01 0.71
C MET A 101 -6.15 23.00 -0.58
N GLU A 102 -6.41 23.94 -1.47
CA GLU A 102 -5.61 24.22 -2.66
C GLU A 102 -4.26 24.88 -2.30
N VAL A 103 -3.21 24.58 -3.07
CA VAL A 103 -1.95 25.37 -3.09
C VAL A 103 -1.41 25.47 -4.52
N ASP A 104 -1.12 26.69 -4.94
CA ASP A 104 -0.44 27.04 -6.19
C ASP A 104 1.05 26.67 -6.11
N GLY A 105 1.54 25.79 -7.00
CA GLY A 105 2.98 25.48 -7.11
C GLY A 105 3.33 24.04 -7.50
N ALA A 106 4.33 23.91 -8.37
CA ALA A 106 4.71 22.68 -9.06
C ALA A 106 5.78 21.81 -8.34
N THR A 107 5.48 20.50 -8.27
CA THR A 107 6.33 19.29 -8.44
C THR A 107 7.32 18.81 -7.36
N ARG A 108 7.24 17.46 -7.16
CA ARG A 108 8.20 16.40 -6.73
C ARG A 108 7.85 15.75 -5.35
N GLN A 109 8.44 14.60 -4.95
CA GLN A 109 8.10 13.63 -3.84
C GLN A 109 7.03 14.01 -2.78
N PHE A 110 5.96 13.24 -2.65
CA PHE A 110 4.66 13.88 -2.60
C PHE A 110 3.94 13.77 -1.26
N ARG A 111 3.64 14.91 -0.66
CA ARG A 111 2.65 15.03 0.41
C ARG A 111 1.41 15.75 -0.08
N THR A 112 0.29 15.54 0.60
CA THR A 112 -0.88 16.41 0.44
C THR A 112 -0.63 17.80 1.03
N ASN A 113 -1.48 18.74 0.62
CA ASN A 113 -1.46 20.10 1.18
C ASN A 113 -1.87 20.13 2.66
N ASN A 114 -2.62 19.13 3.11
CA ASN A 114 -3.07 19.03 4.49
C ASN A 114 -2.07 18.21 5.30
N LEU A 115 -1.47 18.86 6.30
CA LEU A 115 -0.65 18.20 7.30
C LEU A 115 -1.35 18.23 8.65
N VAL A 116 -0.88 17.38 9.55
CA VAL A 116 -1.25 17.46 10.97
C VAL A 116 -0.57 18.68 11.61
N THR A 117 -1.35 19.60 12.18
CA THR A 117 -0.80 20.89 12.65
C THR A 117 -1.01 21.12 14.13
N GLY A 118 -0.14 21.94 14.73
CA GLY A 118 -0.30 22.40 16.11
C GLY A 118 -0.31 21.25 17.12
N SER A 119 -1.26 21.29 18.05
CA SER A 119 -1.41 20.27 19.11
C SER A 119 -1.79 18.89 18.59
N ASN A 120 -2.29 18.79 17.35
CA ASN A 120 -2.75 17.53 16.79
C ASN A 120 -1.59 16.60 16.38
N ARG A 121 -0.34 17.08 16.44
CA ARG A 121 0.86 16.29 16.12
C ARG A 121 1.17 15.22 17.17
N THR A 122 0.49 15.25 18.32
CA THR A 122 0.42 14.10 19.23
C THR A 122 -0.87 13.35 18.93
N VAL A 123 -0.79 12.27 18.17
CA VAL A 123 -1.92 11.49 17.67
C VAL A 123 -2.21 10.34 18.64
N ASP A 124 -3.39 10.36 19.24
CA ASP A 124 -3.91 9.23 20.00
C ASP A 124 -4.48 8.18 19.03
N ILE A 125 -3.71 7.12 18.81
CA ILE A 125 -4.04 6.02 17.90
C ILE A 125 -4.53 4.79 18.68
N ILE A 126 -5.54 4.11 18.14
CA ILE A 126 -6.06 2.87 18.72
C ILE A 126 -6.07 1.73 17.69
N GLY A 127 -5.53 0.58 18.08
CA GLY A 127 -5.79 -0.69 17.41
C GLY A 127 -7.11 -1.27 17.93
N TYR A 128 -8.10 -1.40 17.06
CA TYR A 128 -9.41 -1.89 17.44
C TYR A 128 -9.39 -3.39 17.72
N THR A 129 -9.99 -3.83 18.83
CA THR A 129 -9.96 -5.25 19.26
C THR A 129 -11.35 -5.85 19.49
N GLY A 130 -12.40 -5.24 18.93
CA GLY A 130 -13.79 -5.67 19.12
C GLY A 130 -14.41 -6.40 17.91
N GLY A 131 -15.28 -7.37 18.18
CA GLY A 131 -16.20 -7.93 17.17
C GLY A 131 -15.54 -8.42 15.88
N GLY A 132 -16.25 -8.26 14.76
CA GLY A 132 -15.80 -8.70 13.44
C GLY A 132 -14.75 -7.82 12.76
N PHE A 133 -14.33 -6.73 13.42
CA PHE A 133 -13.31 -5.81 12.91
C PHE A 133 -12.03 -5.80 13.76
N ALA A 134 -11.92 -6.74 14.71
CA ALA A 134 -10.80 -6.81 15.64
C ALA A 134 -9.50 -7.12 14.92
N LEU A 135 -8.45 -6.36 15.21
CA LEU A 135 -7.09 -6.72 14.83
C LEU A 135 -6.70 -8.05 15.51
N SER A 136 -6.12 -8.96 14.72
CA SER A 136 -5.49 -10.17 15.26
C SER A 136 -4.31 -9.82 16.18
N SER A 137 -3.78 -10.80 16.91
CA SER A 137 -2.54 -10.60 17.67
C SER A 137 -1.34 -10.24 16.78
N LYS A 138 -1.31 -10.74 15.53
CA LYS A 138 -0.29 -10.41 14.54
C LYS A 138 -0.40 -8.94 14.12
N ALA A 139 -1.58 -8.52 13.70
CA ALA A 139 -1.84 -7.13 13.30
C ALA A 139 -1.65 -6.14 14.46
N GLN A 140 -1.97 -6.53 15.71
CA GLN A 140 -1.65 -5.71 16.89
C GLN A 140 -0.14 -5.54 17.10
N THR A 141 0.64 -6.61 16.88
CA THR A 141 2.11 -6.56 16.96
C THR A 141 2.68 -5.65 15.87
N ALA A 142 2.21 -5.82 14.63
CA ALA A 142 2.59 -4.98 13.49
C ALA A 142 2.26 -3.50 13.71
N LEU A 143 1.05 -3.18 14.22
CA LEU A 143 0.69 -1.80 14.56
C LEU A 143 1.59 -1.21 15.65
N GLN A 144 1.99 -2.01 16.64
CA GLN A 144 2.92 -1.57 17.67
C GLN A 144 4.30 -1.26 17.08
N TRP A 145 4.78 -2.06 16.13
CA TRP A 145 6.05 -1.82 15.43
C TRP A 145 5.99 -0.57 14.54
N ALA A 146 4.94 -0.43 13.72
CA ALA A 146 4.69 0.78 12.93
C ALA A 146 4.71 2.06 13.78
N VAL A 147 3.98 2.09 14.89
CA VAL A 147 3.97 3.23 15.82
C VAL A 147 5.36 3.50 16.42
N ASN A 148 6.11 2.44 16.75
CA ASN A 148 7.48 2.58 17.25
C ASN A 148 8.42 3.15 16.18
N ASN A 149 8.21 2.81 14.91
CA ASN A 149 9.00 3.34 13.78
C ASN A 149 8.78 4.84 13.63
N TYR A 150 7.52 5.30 13.58
CA TYR A 150 7.20 6.72 13.58
C TYR A 150 7.81 7.47 14.77
N ASN A 151 7.65 6.92 15.99
CA ASN A 151 8.13 7.57 17.22
C ASN A 151 9.65 7.55 17.37
N ARG A 152 10.37 6.66 16.66
CA ARG A 152 11.84 6.56 16.69
C ARG A 152 12.51 7.64 15.82
N ILE A 153 11.79 8.23 14.87
CA ILE A 153 12.35 9.24 13.96
C ILE A 153 12.63 10.54 14.71
N SER A 154 13.91 10.73 15.07
CA SER A 154 14.40 11.98 15.64
C SER A 154 14.20 13.13 14.67
N GLY A 155 13.87 14.32 15.16
CA GLY A 155 13.70 15.52 14.34
C GLY A 155 12.30 15.70 13.75
N SER A 156 11.44 14.68 13.78
CA SER A 156 10.01 14.85 13.52
C SER A 156 9.29 15.37 14.76
N ALA A 157 8.36 16.32 14.60
CA ALA A 157 7.46 16.78 15.66
C ALA A 157 6.24 15.87 15.91
N LEU A 158 6.05 14.83 15.09
CA LEU A 158 4.90 13.92 15.18
C LEU A 158 5.12 12.83 16.23
N ARG A 159 4.16 12.59 17.11
CA ARG A 159 4.19 11.54 18.13
C ARG A 159 2.88 10.77 18.14
N PHE A 160 2.96 9.47 18.38
CA PHE A 160 1.79 8.58 18.45
C PHE A 160 1.70 7.94 19.84
N ASN A 161 0.51 8.01 20.43
CA ASN A 161 0.18 7.32 21.68
C ASN A 161 -0.72 6.13 21.36
N LEU A 162 -0.12 4.94 21.26
CA LEU A 162 -0.87 3.73 20.94
C LEU A 162 -1.61 3.16 22.14
N THR A 163 -2.86 2.78 21.89
CA THR A 163 -3.68 1.96 22.79
C THR A 163 -4.35 0.84 21.99
N PHE A 164 -4.83 -0.18 22.70
CA PHE A 164 -5.67 -1.23 22.11
C PHE A 164 -6.99 -1.30 22.86
N GLY A 165 -8.09 -1.52 22.16
CA GLY A 165 -9.40 -1.60 22.79
C GLY A 165 -10.54 -1.30 21.82
N THR A 166 -11.71 -0.99 22.40
CA THR A 166 -12.94 -0.72 21.63
C THR A 166 -13.45 0.72 21.76
N ASN A 167 -12.93 1.49 22.73
CA ASN A 167 -13.35 2.88 22.93
C ASN A 167 -12.51 3.83 22.06
N TYR A 168 -12.91 3.96 20.79
CA TYR A 168 -12.21 4.79 19.79
C TYR A 168 -12.83 6.17 19.56
N GLY A 169 -13.95 6.49 20.25
CA GLY A 169 -14.70 7.73 20.01
C GLY A 169 -13.86 8.98 20.19
N ASN A 170 -13.04 9.02 21.24
CA ASN A 170 -12.12 10.11 21.58
C ASN A 170 -10.70 9.94 21.00
N LYS A 171 -10.49 8.99 20.09
CA LYS A 171 -9.19 8.75 19.46
C LYS A 171 -9.10 9.49 18.14
N ASP A 172 -7.89 9.95 17.83
CA ASP A 172 -7.60 10.68 16.61
C ASP A 172 -7.54 9.75 15.41
N MET A 173 -7.04 8.52 15.60
CA MET A 173 -6.89 7.50 14.56
C MET A 173 -7.26 6.10 15.06
N VAL A 174 -7.87 5.29 14.19
CA VAL A 174 -8.38 3.95 14.46
C VAL A 174 -7.92 3.01 13.35
N VAL A 175 -7.14 2.00 13.72
CA VAL A 175 -6.69 0.92 12.83
C VAL A 175 -7.50 -0.34 13.12
N TYR A 176 -8.11 -0.94 12.11
CA TYR A 176 -9.00 -2.09 12.26
C TYR A 176 -9.00 -2.98 11.02
N ASP A 177 -9.33 -4.25 11.23
CA ASP A 177 -9.38 -5.26 10.17
C ASP A 177 -10.77 -5.26 9.52
N ASN A 178 -10.85 -5.14 8.21
CA ASN A 178 -12.10 -5.22 7.46
C ASN A 178 -12.04 -6.31 6.35
N SER A 179 -11.24 -7.35 6.57
CA SER A 179 -11.10 -8.51 5.67
C SER A 179 -12.43 -9.20 5.38
N ALA A 180 -13.34 -9.22 6.35
CA ALA A 180 -14.65 -9.88 6.20
C ALA A 180 -15.50 -9.28 5.07
N ASN A 181 -15.32 -7.99 4.75
CA ASN A 181 -16.04 -7.31 3.68
C ASN A 181 -15.18 -7.14 2.41
N ASN A 182 -13.93 -7.59 2.41
CA ASN A 182 -13.00 -7.52 1.29
C ASN A 182 -12.35 -8.91 1.05
N PRO A 183 -13.14 -9.96 0.79
CA PRO A 183 -12.62 -11.31 0.67
C PRO A 183 -11.71 -11.46 -0.56
N GLY A 184 -10.54 -12.04 -0.36
CA GLY A 184 -9.58 -12.32 -1.44
C GLY A 184 -8.75 -11.12 -1.90
N VAL A 185 -8.80 -10.01 -1.14
CA VAL A 185 -7.97 -8.81 -1.36
C VAL A 185 -7.06 -8.62 -0.15
N SER A 186 -5.81 -8.21 -0.40
CA SER A 186 -4.80 -7.97 0.63
C SER A 186 -4.24 -6.56 0.47
N GLY A 187 -4.34 -5.73 1.50
CA GLY A 187 -3.89 -4.34 1.44
C GLY A 187 -4.51 -3.50 2.54
N GLY A 188 -4.61 -2.19 2.30
CA GLY A 188 -5.21 -1.24 3.20
C GLY A 188 -5.97 -0.14 2.47
N VAL A 189 -6.67 0.68 3.24
CA VAL A 189 -7.17 1.96 2.73
C VAL A 189 -7.18 3.00 3.83
N ALA A 190 -6.80 4.23 3.48
CA ALA A 190 -6.82 5.37 4.36
C ALA A 190 -7.26 6.65 3.63
N GLY A 191 -7.53 7.69 4.40
CA GLY A 191 -7.73 9.04 3.87
C GLY A 191 -6.57 9.94 4.24
N PHE A 192 -6.61 11.19 3.77
CA PHE A 192 -5.63 12.21 4.12
C PHE A 192 -6.04 13.06 5.33
N PRO A 193 -5.09 13.77 5.97
CA PRO A 193 -5.41 14.80 6.95
C PRO A 193 -6.40 15.83 6.39
N SER A 194 -7.18 16.44 7.29
CA SER A 194 -8.11 17.51 6.95
C SER A 194 -8.24 18.48 8.11
N ASN A 195 -8.27 19.78 7.83
CA ASN A 195 -8.38 20.83 8.84
C ASN A 195 -7.32 20.73 9.97
N GLY A 196 -6.10 20.29 9.63
CA GLY A 196 -5.01 20.13 10.59
C GLY A 196 -5.10 18.90 11.50
N LEU A 197 -6.11 18.03 11.30
CA LEU A 197 -6.31 16.76 12.01
C LEU A 197 -5.86 15.58 11.14
N PRO A 198 -5.32 14.49 11.72
CA PRO A 198 -5.05 13.27 10.98
C PRO A 198 -6.34 12.63 10.44
N ASN A 199 -6.23 11.79 9.43
CA ASN A 199 -7.34 10.92 9.04
C ASN A 199 -7.67 9.94 10.18
N LYS A 200 -8.97 9.74 10.43
CA LYS A 200 -9.44 8.97 11.58
C LYS A 200 -9.44 7.47 11.36
N PHE A 201 -9.73 6.98 10.16
CA PHE A 201 -10.02 5.57 9.94
C PHE A 201 -9.06 4.97 8.93
N VAL A 202 -8.36 3.92 9.38
CA VAL A 202 -7.44 3.10 8.59
C VAL A 202 -7.97 1.68 8.59
N GLN A 203 -8.28 1.13 7.41
CA GLN A 203 -8.67 -0.27 7.26
C GLN A 203 -7.50 -1.07 6.72
N ILE A 204 -7.35 -2.30 7.21
CA ILE A 204 -6.50 -3.33 6.60
C ILE A 204 -7.35 -4.52 6.18
N TYR A 205 -6.87 -5.28 5.19
CA TYR A 205 -7.56 -6.44 4.64
C TYR A 205 -6.57 -7.55 4.30
N GLY A 206 -6.94 -8.80 4.56
CA GLY A 206 -6.29 -9.98 3.98
C GLY A 206 -4.82 -10.18 4.37
N LEU A 207 -4.34 -9.55 5.46
CA LEU A 207 -2.92 -9.58 5.81
C LEU A 207 -2.53 -10.79 6.69
N GLU A 208 -3.49 -11.54 7.24
CA GLU A 208 -3.20 -12.65 8.15
C GLU A 208 -2.39 -13.79 7.53
N GLY A 209 -2.48 -13.96 6.21
CA GLY A 209 -1.68 -14.94 5.45
C GLY A 209 -0.22 -14.51 5.21
N LEU A 210 0.09 -13.23 5.41
CA LEU A 210 1.42 -12.65 5.22
C LEU A 210 2.18 -12.65 6.55
N ASP A 211 3.49 -12.41 6.51
CA ASP A 211 4.29 -12.29 7.72
C ASP A 211 3.99 -10.97 8.48
N THR A 212 4.51 -10.87 9.70
CA THR A 212 4.25 -9.72 10.57
C THR A 212 4.89 -8.43 10.04
N ASN A 213 6.02 -8.52 9.32
CA ASN A 213 6.71 -7.36 8.76
C ASN A 213 5.93 -6.79 7.58
N THR A 214 5.35 -7.65 6.74
CA THR A 214 4.47 -7.22 5.65
C THR A 214 3.18 -6.60 6.21
N ASN A 215 2.64 -7.13 7.32
CA ASN A 215 1.55 -6.46 8.05
C ASN A 215 1.98 -5.07 8.54
N GLU A 216 3.18 -4.97 9.10
CA GLU A 216 3.74 -3.70 9.57
C GLU A 216 3.91 -2.72 8.42
N HIS A 217 4.39 -3.17 7.26
CA HIS A 217 4.55 -2.34 6.06
C HIS A 217 3.23 -1.70 5.67
N VAL A 218 2.19 -2.52 5.45
CA VAL A 218 0.87 -2.00 5.05
C VAL A 218 0.32 -1.05 6.11
N ILE A 219 0.38 -1.41 7.40
CA ILE A 219 -0.11 -0.51 8.46
C ILE A 219 0.69 0.81 8.50
N THR A 220 2.01 0.75 8.33
CA THR A 220 2.89 1.93 8.33
C THR A 220 2.56 2.85 7.16
N HIS A 221 2.35 2.26 5.98
CA HIS A 221 1.93 2.93 4.76
C HIS A 221 0.60 3.68 4.94
N GLU A 222 -0.43 3.00 5.45
CA GLU A 222 -1.76 3.61 5.63
C GLU A 222 -1.79 4.71 6.70
N ILE A 223 -0.99 4.56 7.76
CA ILE A 223 -0.76 5.64 8.73
C ILE A 223 -0.09 6.82 8.03
N GLY A 224 0.81 6.54 7.07
CA GLY A 224 1.51 7.53 6.26
C GLY A 224 0.54 8.41 5.46
N HIS A 225 -0.40 7.79 4.74
CA HIS A 225 -1.51 8.52 4.12
C HIS A 225 -2.30 9.33 5.13
N SER A 226 -2.60 8.74 6.29
CA SER A 226 -3.38 9.40 7.33
C SER A 226 -2.73 10.63 7.96
N ILE A 227 -1.42 10.81 7.74
CA ILE A 227 -0.65 12.01 8.11
C ILE A 227 -0.16 12.80 6.89
N GLY A 228 -0.58 12.44 5.69
CA GLY A 228 -0.44 13.26 4.49
C GLY A 228 0.67 12.86 3.53
N PHE A 229 1.33 11.72 3.70
CA PHE A 229 2.16 11.14 2.63
C PHE A 229 1.27 10.71 1.45
N ARG A 230 1.78 10.85 0.23
CA ARG A 230 1.26 10.17 -0.96
C ARG A 230 2.28 9.14 -1.43
N HIS A 231 1.93 8.40 -2.47
CA HIS A 231 2.86 7.47 -3.07
C HIS A 231 4.11 8.12 -3.63
N SER A 232 5.24 7.45 -3.41
CA SER A 232 6.55 7.83 -3.90
C SER A 232 6.65 7.68 -5.43
N ASP A 233 5.91 6.74 -5.99
CA ASP A 233 5.80 6.43 -7.41
C ASP A 233 4.43 6.80 -8.00
N TYR A 234 3.70 7.76 -7.40
CA TYR A 234 2.37 8.14 -7.87
C TYR A 234 2.35 8.42 -9.38
N TYR A 235 3.42 8.99 -9.95
CA TYR A 235 3.42 9.52 -11.31
C TYR A 235 3.41 8.43 -12.39
N ASP A 236 3.72 7.19 -12.03
CA ASP A 236 3.66 6.07 -12.96
C ASP A 236 3.24 4.73 -12.36
N ARG A 237 3.05 4.62 -11.03
CA ARG A 237 2.70 3.37 -10.32
C ARG A 237 3.64 2.22 -10.70
N ALA A 238 4.92 2.52 -10.89
CA ALA A 238 5.91 1.55 -11.35
C ALA A 238 6.09 0.37 -10.38
N SER A 239 5.87 0.56 -9.07
CA SER A 239 5.86 -0.53 -8.09
C SER A 239 4.78 -1.57 -8.39
N CYS A 240 3.69 -1.17 -9.04
CA CYS A 240 2.58 -2.02 -9.44
C CYS A 240 2.74 -2.67 -10.82
N GLY A 241 3.90 -2.51 -11.50
CA GLY A 241 4.10 -3.01 -12.87
C GLY A 241 3.21 -2.35 -13.92
N SER A 242 2.56 -1.22 -13.58
CA SER A 242 1.68 -0.46 -14.46
C SER A 242 2.35 0.87 -14.86
N ASN A 243 1.82 1.54 -15.89
CA ASN A 243 2.18 2.93 -16.23
C ASN A 243 0.97 3.87 -16.04
N GLN A 244 0.04 3.49 -15.14
CA GLN A 244 -1.09 4.35 -14.82
C GLN A 244 -0.61 5.38 -13.79
N ASN A 245 -0.84 6.66 -14.03
CA ASN A 245 -0.45 7.71 -13.09
C ASN A 245 -1.57 7.96 -12.09
N GLU A 246 -1.22 8.41 -10.89
CA GLU A 246 -2.15 8.96 -9.93
C GLU A 246 -2.56 10.41 -10.20
N GLY A 247 -2.65 10.71 -11.50
CA GLY A 247 -3.01 12.00 -12.01
C GLY A 247 -1.85 12.75 -12.62
N THR A 248 -2.20 13.76 -13.42
CA THR A 248 -1.26 14.78 -13.87
C THR A 248 -0.68 15.52 -12.67
N ALA A 249 0.62 15.79 -12.70
CA ALA A 249 1.35 16.59 -11.71
C ALA A 249 0.76 18.01 -11.60
N GLY A 250 -0.26 18.17 -10.76
CA GLY A 250 -0.92 19.41 -10.40
C GLY A 250 -1.23 19.43 -8.90
N VAL A 251 -1.46 20.66 -8.38
CA VAL A 251 -1.83 21.05 -6.99
C VAL A 251 -1.94 19.90 -5.99
N GLY A 252 -1.13 19.91 -4.92
CA GLY A 252 -1.29 18.94 -3.82
C GLY A 252 -0.28 17.80 -3.76
N ALA A 253 0.81 17.88 -4.52
CA ALA A 253 1.91 16.92 -4.49
C ALA A 253 3.24 17.69 -4.30
N ILE A 254 3.61 17.95 -3.05
CA ILE A 254 4.73 18.84 -2.68
C ILE A 254 5.98 18.04 -2.37
N GLN A 255 7.11 18.40 -2.99
CA GLN A 255 8.41 17.74 -2.75
C GLN A 255 8.91 17.99 -1.36
N LEU A 256 9.29 16.91 -0.70
CA LEU A 256 10.01 16.98 0.55
C LEU A 256 11.50 17.22 0.25
N PRO A 257 12.07 18.37 0.68
CA PRO A 257 13.46 18.69 0.40
C PRO A 257 14.39 17.58 0.89
N GLY A 258 15.32 17.15 0.04
CA GLY A 258 16.32 16.13 0.38
C GLY A 258 15.98 14.70 -0.08
N THR A 259 14.85 14.47 -0.74
CA THR A 259 14.49 13.14 -1.26
C THR A 259 14.63 13.05 -2.80
N PRO A 260 14.92 11.85 -3.35
CA PRO A 260 15.08 11.66 -4.79
C PRO A 260 13.75 11.80 -5.54
N THR A 261 13.82 11.98 -6.86
CA THR A 261 12.62 12.01 -7.72
C THR A 261 11.91 10.66 -7.80
N ARG A 262 12.66 9.58 -7.59
CA ARG A 262 12.18 8.20 -7.61
C ARG A 262 12.81 7.48 -6.45
N ASP A 263 11.99 6.78 -5.68
CA ASP A 263 12.39 6.19 -4.42
C ASP A 263 11.82 4.78 -4.35
N PHE A 264 12.65 3.82 -4.74
CA PHE A 264 12.22 2.44 -4.84
C PHE A 264 12.14 1.72 -3.50
N ASP A 265 12.80 2.28 -2.49
CA ASP A 265 12.87 1.70 -1.16
C ASP A 265 11.86 2.35 -0.21
N SER A 266 11.01 3.25 -0.72
CA SER A 266 10.08 4.00 0.10
C SER A 266 8.96 3.12 0.63
N ILE A 267 8.65 3.23 1.92
CA ILE A 267 7.45 2.62 2.51
C ILE A 267 6.14 3.12 1.87
N MET A 268 6.21 4.23 1.14
CA MET A 268 5.09 4.82 0.42
C MET A 268 5.08 4.42 -1.06
N GLN A 269 5.63 3.27 -1.46
CA GLN A 269 5.35 2.73 -2.78
C GLN A 269 3.88 2.31 -2.90
N ALA A 270 3.28 2.59 -4.05
CA ALA A 270 1.90 2.28 -4.38
C ALA A 270 1.51 0.80 -4.26
N CYS A 271 2.44 -0.11 -4.54
CA CYS A 271 2.27 -1.53 -4.34
C CYS A 271 3.41 -2.08 -3.49
N PHE A 272 3.10 -3.13 -2.72
CA PHE A 272 4.01 -3.75 -1.77
C PHE A 272 4.21 -5.24 -2.10
N GLY A 273 5.37 -5.79 -1.74
CA GLY A 273 5.70 -7.21 -1.90
C GLY A 273 5.28 -8.10 -0.72
N ALA A 274 5.36 -9.42 -0.89
CA ALA A 274 5.09 -10.38 0.20
C ALA A 274 6.25 -10.53 1.21
N GLY A 275 7.33 -9.75 1.06
CA GLY A 275 8.56 -9.84 1.87
C GLY A 275 9.05 -8.49 2.36
N GLU A 276 8.16 -7.52 2.47
CA GLU A 276 8.46 -6.19 2.98
C GLU A 276 8.91 -6.24 4.45
N ASP A 277 9.83 -5.35 4.82
CA ASP A 277 10.34 -5.27 6.19
C ASP A 277 9.53 -4.32 7.10
N GLY A 278 8.76 -3.40 6.52
CA GLY A 278 7.95 -2.42 7.24
C GLY A 278 8.72 -1.23 7.79
N GLU A 279 9.98 -1.06 7.41
CA GLU A 279 10.86 -0.04 7.93
C GLU A 279 10.93 1.20 7.03
N PHE A 280 11.20 2.36 7.64
CA PHE A 280 11.41 3.60 6.89
C PHE A 280 12.76 3.56 6.19
N SER A 281 12.78 3.88 4.89
CA SER A 281 14.03 4.20 4.21
C SER A 281 14.61 5.51 4.73
N SER A 282 15.89 5.77 4.40
CA SER A 282 16.50 7.07 4.73
C SER A 282 15.75 8.25 4.12
N ASN A 283 15.13 8.05 2.96
CA ASN A 283 14.37 9.07 2.27
C ASN A 283 13.03 9.31 2.96
N ASP A 284 12.33 8.26 3.40
CA ASP A 284 11.07 8.40 4.15
C ASP A 284 11.29 9.15 5.47
N VAL A 285 12.44 8.93 6.13
CA VAL A 285 12.83 9.68 7.33
C VAL A 285 13.01 11.17 7.03
N VAL A 286 13.77 11.51 5.98
CA VAL A 286 13.96 12.90 5.54
C VAL A 286 12.62 13.54 5.18
N ALA A 287 11.76 12.77 4.52
CA ALA A 287 10.43 13.17 4.11
C ALA A 287 9.56 13.52 5.33
N LEU A 288 9.50 12.63 6.34
CA LEU A 288 8.73 12.86 7.56
C LEU A 288 9.25 14.07 8.35
N GLN A 289 10.57 14.23 8.46
CA GLN A 289 11.20 15.39 9.11
C GLN A 289 10.88 16.70 8.41
N ALA A 290 10.80 16.70 7.08
CA ALA A 290 10.42 17.87 6.31
C ALA A 290 8.92 18.22 6.47
N MET A 291 8.06 17.24 6.79
CA MET A 291 6.64 17.47 7.07
C MET A 291 6.38 18.03 8.48
N TYR A 292 7.14 17.61 9.49
CA TYR A 292 6.77 17.77 10.91
C TYR A 292 7.85 18.36 11.80
#